data_AF-A0A7S2E3V0-F1
#
_entry.id   AF-A0A7S2E3V0-F1
#
_cell.length_a   1.000
_cell.length_b   1.000
_cell.length_c   1.000
_cell.angle_alpha   90.00
_cell.angle_beta   90.00
_cell.angle_gamma   90.00
#
_symmetry.space_group_name_H-M   'P 1'
#
loop_
_entity.id
_entity.type
_entity.pdbx_description
1 polymer ?
#
loop_
_entity_poly.entity_id
_entity_poly.type
_entity_poly.pdbx_seq_one_letter_code
_entity_poly.pdbx_strand_id
1 'polypeptide(L)'
;ARYLFPQDCSQATSSSPPDWFKDCNATLGGCFLLTVPMEAVYSVGNTSRTTCDSMGKCVTDFGGGATWCIDHINGKVYTKNLMPSAVMYLEIDNTTKMPPGINRPSCRLLVGNDDELKAYDSRVYSQDRILCSANKKMTLNNITYVDVGAGPPPTAVETYVQA
;
A
#
# COMPACT_ATOMS: atom_id res chain seq x y z
N ALA A 1 -3.79 18.41 6.06
CA ALA A 1 -5.00 17.58 6.26
C ALA A 1 -4.68 16.53 7.32
N ARG A 2 -5.61 16.22 8.23
CA ARG A 2 -5.39 15.22 9.29
C ARG A 2 -5.12 13.87 8.64
N TYR A 3 -3.99 13.25 8.97
CA TYR A 3 -3.75 11.83 8.75
C TYR A 3 -4.85 11.09 9.50
N LEU A 4 -5.90 10.67 8.79
CA LEU A 4 -6.92 9.83 9.39
C LEU A 4 -6.20 8.54 9.75
N PHE A 5 -6.01 8.33 11.05
CA PHE A 5 -5.62 7.03 11.60
C PHE A 5 -6.50 5.95 10.97
N PRO A 6 -5.95 4.75 10.72
CA PRO A 6 -6.76 3.68 10.16
C PRO A 6 -7.98 3.48 11.05
N GLN A 7 -9.16 3.36 10.45
CA GLN A 7 -10.27 2.76 11.16
C GLN A 7 -9.94 1.28 11.35
N ASP A 8 -10.23 0.74 12.52
CA ASP A 8 -10.29 -0.71 12.68
C ASP A 8 -11.57 -1.20 11.99
N CYS A 9 -11.41 -2.08 11.01
CA CYS A 9 -12.51 -2.73 10.32
C CYS A 9 -12.41 -4.26 10.40
N SER A 10 -11.85 -4.79 11.48
CA SER A 10 -11.81 -6.24 11.77
C SER A 10 -13.19 -6.91 11.81
N GLN A 11 -14.26 -6.13 11.91
CA GLN A 11 -15.64 -6.62 11.79
C GLN A 11 -16.09 -6.80 10.32
N ALA A 12 -15.36 -6.23 9.36
CA ALA A 12 -15.57 -6.48 7.95
C ALA A 12 -15.12 -7.91 7.60
N THR A 13 -15.72 -8.46 6.55
CA THR A 13 -15.30 -9.74 6.00
C THR A 13 -15.02 -9.59 4.51
N SER A 14 -14.37 -10.59 3.92
CA SER A 14 -14.15 -10.64 2.48
C SER A 14 -15.46 -10.59 1.65
N SER A 15 -16.58 -11.04 2.25
CA SER A 15 -17.93 -10.99 1.66
C SER A 15 -18.77 -9.79 2.13
N SER A 16 -18.34 -9.06 3.15
CA SER A 16 -19.02 -7.88 3.69
C SER A 16 -18.00 -6.78 4.03
N PRO A 17 -17.56 -6.01 3.02
CA PRO A 17 -16.65 -4.89 3.25
C PRO A 17 -17.31 -3.79 4.09
N PRO A 18 -16.53 -2.82 4.62
CA PRO A 18 -17.08 -1.67 5.32
C PRO A 18 -18.14 -0.95 4.47
N ASP A 19 -19.19 -0.42 5.11
CA ASP A 19 -20.31 0.19 4.38
C ASP A 19 -19.87 1.31 3.41
N TRP A 20 -18.91 2.13 3.83
CA TRP A 20 -18.37 3.20 2.97
C TRP A 20 -17.60 2.68 1.75
N PHE A 21 -17.16 1.41 1.76
CA PHE A 21 -16.46 0.76 0.64
C PHE A 21 -17.44 0.14 -0.37
N LYS A 22 -18.73 0.00 -0.05
CA LYS A 22 -19.72 -0.61 -0.96
C LYS A 22 -19.98 0.24 -2.21
N ASP A 23 -19.77 1.56 -2.12
CA ASP A 23 -20.01 2.51 -3.22
C ASP A 23 -18.75 2.89 -4.00
N CYS A 24 -17.95 1.90 -4.42
CA CYS A 24 -16.70 2.16 -5.17
C CYS A 24 -16.93 2.74 -6.57
N ASN A 25 -18.05 2.41 -7.20
CA ASN A 25 -18.42 2.97 -8.51
C ASN A 25 -18.75 4.47 -8.44
N ALA A 26 -19.05 5.01 -7.26
CA ALA A 26 -19.35 6.44 -7.07
C ALA A 26 -18.08 7.29 -6.81
N THR A 27 -16.90 6.69 -6.84
CA THR A 27 -15.63 7.36 -6.51
C THR A 27 -14.91 7.81 -7.75
N LEU A 28 -14.36 9.02 -7.70
CA LEU A 28 -13.58 9.58 -8.81
C LEU A 28 -12.16 9.01 -8.88
N GLY A 29 -11.63 8.47 -7.76
CA GLY A 29 -10.25 8.00 -7.64
C GLY A 29 -10.07 6.48 -7.51
N GLY A 30 -11.15 5.72 -7.60
CA GLY A 30 -11.15 4.26 -7.45
C GLY A 30 -11.07 3.77 -6.01
N CYS A 31 -11.25 2.46 -5.86
CA CYS A 31 -11.06 1.73 -4.60
C CYS A 31 -9.99 0.68 -4.74
N PHE A 32 -9.35 0.36 -3.62
CA PHE A 32 -8.33 -0.68 -3.55
C PHE A 32 -8.60 -1.62 -2.39
N LEU A 33 -8.49 -2.91 -2.68
CA LEU A 33 -8.53 -3.97 -1.68
C LEU A 33 -7.20 -4.71 -1.71
N LEU A 34 -6.39 -4.52 -0.68
CA LEU A 34 -5.12 -5.21 -0.54
C LEU A 34 -5.35 -6.46 0.30
N THR A 35 -4.82 -7.58 -0.18
CA THR A 35 -4.63 -8.79 0.61
C THR A 35 -3.21 -8.79 1.13
N VAL A 36 -3.08 -8.84 2.45
CA VAL A 36 -1.79 -8.91 3.13
C VAL A 36 -1.67 -10.27 3.83
N PRO A 37 -0.47 -10.79 4.13
CA PRO A 37 -0.30 -11.99 4.96
C PRO A 37 -1.06 -11.84 6.28
N MET A 38 -1.58 -12.89 6.94
CA MET A 38 -2.49 -12.76 8.11
C MET A 38 -1.86 -12.16 9.39
N GLU A 39 -2.70 -11.58 10.25
CA GLU A 39 -2.38 -10.59 11.32
C GLU A 39 -1.34 -10.95 12.37
N ALA A 40 -1.17 -12.22 12.67
CA ALA A 40 -0.39 -12.64 13.84
C ALA A 40 1.09 -12.20 13.81
N VAL A 41 1.52 -11.55 12.72
CA VAL A 41 2.92 -11.41 12.32
C VAL A 41 3.26 -10.08 11.63
N TYR A 42 2.31 -9.17 11.35
CA TYR A 42 2.61 -7.92 10.63
C TYR A 42 2.05 -6.67 11.33
N SER A 43 2.71 -5.54 11.07
CA SER A 43 2.26 -4.19 11.42
C SER A 43 1.94 -3.45 10.12
N VAL A 44 0.74 -2.90 9.99
CA VAL A 44 0.36 -1.99 8.89
C VAL A 44 0.20 -0.59 9.45
N GLY A 45 0.79 0.40 8.77
CA GLY A 45 0.64 1.80 9.09
C GLY A 45 0.58 2.68 7.86
N ASN A 46 0.00 3.87 8.02
CA ASN A 46 0.20 4.93 7.03
C ASN A 46 1.62 5.48 7.17
N THR A 47 2.23 5.85 6.06
CA THR A 47 3.61 6.34 6.01
C THR A 47 3.72 7.49 5.00
N SER A 48 4.93 7.80 4.57
CA SER A 48 5.21 8.84 3.58
C SER A 48 6.22 8.38 2.54
N ARG A 49 6.23 9.04 1.39
CA ARG A 49 7.18 8.78 0.32
C ARG A 49 8.17 9.93 0.23
N THR A 50 9.46 9.66 0.35
CA THR A 50 10.50 10.67 0.08
C THR A 50 11.18 10.35 -1.24
N THR A 51 11.22 11.32 -2.14
CA THR A 51 11.92 11.26 -3.43
C THR A 51 12.99 12.33 -3.46
N CYS A 52 14.16 12.01 -4.01
CA CYS A 52 15.25 12.96 -4.16
C CYS A 52 15.59 13.11 -5.65
N ASP A 53 15.84 14.34 -6.10
CA ASP A 53 16.31 14.59 -7.47
C ASP A 53 17.81 14.29 -7.62
N SER A 54 18.31 14.36 -8.85
CA SER A 54 19.72 14.12 -9.18
C SER A 54 20.70 15.12 -8.56
N MET A 55 20.19 16.21 -7.97
CA MET A 55 20.98 17.22 -7.26
C MET A 55 20.99 16.99 -5.74
N GLY A 56 20.34 15.92 -5.27
CA GLY A 56 20.25 15.56 -3.84
C GLY A 56 19.19 16.34 -3.06
N LYS A 57 18.32 17.10 -3.75
CA LYS A 57 17.19 17.77 -3.08
C LYS A 57 16.05 16.76 -2.92
N CYS A 58 15.64 16.56 -1.66
CA CYS A 58 14.58 15.62 -1.32
C CYS A 58 13.26 16.33 -0.99
N VAL A 59 12.15 15.72 -1.40
CA VAL A 59 10.79 16.13 -1.07
C VAL A 59 10.06 14.93 -0.47
N THR A 60 9.33 15.17 0.62
CA THR A 60 8.50 14.14 1.27
C THR A 60 7.04 14.41 0.95
N ASP A 61 6.43 13.48 0.21
CA ASP A 61 5.01 13.43 -0.07
C ASP A 61 4.26 12.58 0.94
N PHE A 62 3.12 13.10 1.35
CA PHE A 62 2.24 12.49 2.31
C PHE A 62 0.92 12.11 1.64
N GLY A 63 0.40 10.93 2.00
CA GLY A 63 -0.88 10.46 1.48
C GLY A 63 -2.01 11.41 1.89
N GLY A 64 -3.03 11.54 1.04
CA GLY A 64 -4.15 12.44 1.27
C GLY A 64 -5.34 12.17 0.36
N GLY A 65 -6.51 12.67 0.76
CA GLY A 65 -7.74 12.56 -0.03
C GLY A 65 -8.33 11.15 -0.11
N ALA A 66 -7.84 10.20 0.70
CA ALA A 66 -8.33 8.83 0.76
C ALA A 66 -8.84 8.49 2.16
N THR A 67 -9.87 7.64 2.24
CA THR A 67 -10.29 6.97 3.47
C THR A 67 -9.77 5.54 3.45
N TRP A 68 -9.41 4.99 4.61
CA TRP A 68 -8.87 3.64 4.69
C TRP A 68 -9.13 2.97 6.03
N CYS A 69 -9.13 1.64 6.04
CA CYS A 69 -9.23 0.82 7.24
C CYS A 69 -8.47 -0.50 7.09
N ILE A 70 -8.21 -1.16 8.22
CA ILE A 70 -7.53 -2.45 8.27
C ILE A 70 -8.47 -3.48 8.90
N ASP A 71 -8.70 -4.58 8.18
CA ASP A 71 -9.28 -5.81 8.71
C ASP A 71 -8.14 -6.75 9.04
N HIS A 72 -7.83 -6.71 10.31
CA HIS A 72 -6.76 -7.42 10.95
C HIS A 72 -7.03 -8.94 10.93
N ILE A 73 -8.26 -9.38 11.19
CA ILE A 73 -8.65 -10.79 11.24
C ILE A 73 -8.44 -11.51 9.90
N ASN A 74 -8.83 -10.89 8.78
CA ASN A 74 -8.76 -11.54 7.46
C ASN A 74 -7.57 -11.09 6.60
N GLY A 75 -6.67 -10.27 7.12
CA GLY A 75 -5.52 -9.75 6.38
C GLY A 75 -5.91 -8.89 5.19
N LYS A 76 -6.83 -7.95 5.39
CA LYS A 76 -7.33 -7.05 4.33
C LYS A 76 -7.11 -5.59 4.68
N VAL A 77 -6.76 -4.79 3.68
CA VAL A 77 -6.73 -3.32 3.79
C VAL A 77 -7.64 -2.75 2.72
N TYR A 78 -8.56 -1.89 3.14
CA TYR A 78 -9.52 -1.23 2.26
C TYR A 78 -9.12 0.23 2.12
N THR A 79 -9.02 0.73 0.89
CA THR A 79 -8.72 2.14 0.59
C THR A 79 -9.72 2.67 -0.42
N LYS A 80 -10.30 3.85 -0.16
CA LYS A 80 -11.21 4.55 -1.08
C LYS A 80 -10.70 5.96 -1.32
N ASN A 81 -10.39 6.26 -2.57
CA ASN A 81 -9.91 7.56 -2.99
C ASN A 81 -11.10 8.50 -3.24
N LEU A 82 -11.20 9.54 -2.42
CA LEU A 82 -12.35 10.44 -2.42
C LEU A 82 -12.30 11.47 -3.55
N MET A 83 -11.14 11.62 -4.21
CA MET A 83 -10.91 12.56 -5.32
C MET A 83 -9.88 12.02 -6.32
N PRO A 84 -9.82 12.59 -7.54
CA PRO A 84 -8.95 12.07 -8.60
C PRO A 84 -7.44 12.07 -8.31
N SER A 85 -6.99 12.93 -7.40
CA SER A 85 -5.58 13.05 -7.03
C SER A 85 -5.26 12.39 -5.69
N ALA A 86 -6.20 11.60 -5.13
CA ALA A 86 -6.01 10.99 -3.83
C ALA A 86 -5.01 9.82 -3.90
N VAL A 87 -4.20 9.73 -2.85
CA VAL A 87 -3.14 8.72 -2.72
C VAL A 87 -3.00 8.30 -1.26
N MET A 88 -2.71 7.04 -1.02
CA MET A 88 -2.40 6.47 0.29
C MET A 88 -1.03 5.78 0.22
N TYR A 89 -0.19 6.01 1.23
CA TYR A 89 1.08 5.30 1.38
C TYR A 89 0.98 4.37 2.58
N LEU A 90 1.21 3.08 2.34
CA LEU A 90 1.15 2.06 3.37
C LEU A 90 2.55 1.50 3.60
N GLU A 91 2.87 1.27 4.87
CA GLU A 91 4.01 0.47 5.30
C GLU A 91 3.47 -0.80 5.96
N ILE A 92 3.97 -1.94 5.50
CA ILE A 92 3.59 -3.27 5.94
C ILE A 92 4.88 -3.91 6.39
N ASP A 93 5.08 -4.07 7.69
CA ASP A 93 6.33 -4.56 8.25
C ASP A 93 6.11 -5.78 9.14
N ASN A 94 7.05 -6.70 9.15
CA ASN A 94 6.98 -7.97 9.87
C ASN A 94 7.75 -7.94 11.22
N THR A 95 8.05 -6.76 11.77
CA THR A 95 9.02 -6.61 12.86
C THR A 95 8.53 -7.01 14.25
N THR A 96 7.23 -7.24 14.49
CA THR A 96 6.74 -7.28 15.88
C THR A 96 6.90 -8.62 16.60
N LYS A 97 7.05 -9.77 15.92
CA LYS A 97 7.34 -11.07 16.57
C LYS A 97 7.86 -12.09 15.54
N MET A 98 9.15 -12.50 15.51
CA MET A 98 9.58 -13.85 15.03
C MET A 98 11.11 -14.12 15.11
N PRO A 99 11.54 -15.41 15.08
CA PRO A 99 12.93 -15.84 15.26
C PRO A 99 13.88 -15.41 14.12
N PRO A 100 15.20 -15.33 14.39
CA PRO A 100 16.22 -15.06 13.37
C PRO A 100 16.17 -16.07 12.21
N GLY A 101 16.24 -15.58 10.96
CA GLY A 101 16.43 -16.41 9.76
C GLY A 101 15.19 -16.64 8.89
N ILE A 102 14.01 -16.16 9.26
CA ILE A 102 12.81 -16.20 8.40
C ILE A 102 12.60 -14.81 7.78
N ASN A 103 12.96 -14.69 6.50
CA ASN A 103 12.69 -13.52 5.68
C ASN A 103 11.20 -13.44 5.34
N ARG A 104 10.45 -12.53 5.96
CA ARG A 104 9.03 -12.29 5.67
C ARG A 104 8.83 -10.98 4.89
N PRO A 105 7.70 -10.83 4.16
CA PRO A 105 7.47 -9.67 3.31
C PRO A 105 7.34 -8.38 4.14
N SER A 106 8.26 -7.44 3.90
CA SER A 106 8.14 -6.03 4.30
C SER A 106 7.87 -5.23 3.02
N CYS A 107 6.89 -4.31 3.05
CA CYS A 107 6.37 -3.57 1.90
C CYS A 107 6.15 -2.09 2.19
N ARG A 108 6.46 -1.26 1.20
CA ARG A 108 6.02 0.13 1.13
C ARG A 108 5.26 0.34 -0.16
N LEU A 109 3.95 0.54 -0.03
CA LEU A 109 3.01 0.56 -1.15
C LEU A 109 2.37 1.94 -1.31
N LEU A 110 2.33 2.42 -2.54
CA LEU A 110 1.52 3.54 -2.97
C LEU A 110 0.24 2.93 -3.51
N VAL A 111 -0.90 3.48 -3.10
CA VAL A 111 -2.22 3.08 -3.58
C VAL A 111 -3.00 4.33 -3.95
N GLY A 112 -3.40 4.47 -5.21
CA GLY A 112 -4.17 5.61 -5.70
C GLY A 112 -3.54 6.29 -6.90
N ASN A 113 -3.65 7.61 -6.99
CA ASN A 113 -3.05 8.35 -8.10
C ASN A 113 -1.53 8.20 -8.05
N ASP A 114 -0.97 7.62 -9.11
CA ASP A 114 0.46 7.49 -9.30
C ASP A 114 0.93 8.54 -10.30
N ASP A 115 1.59 9.57 -9.78
CA ASP A 115 2.08 10.68 -10.58
C ASP A 115 3.13 10.27 -11.62
N GLU A 116 3.84 9.16 -11.44
CA GLU A 116 4.79 8.67 -12.43
C GLU A 116 4.10 7.99 -13.60
N LEU A 117 3.07 7.21 -13.33
CA LEU A 117 2.31 6.47 -14.34
C LEU A 117 1.16 7.30 -14.93
N LYS A 118 0.85 8.46 -14.35
CA LYS A 118 -0.31 9.30 -14.68
C LYS A 118 -1.62 8.49 -14.73
N ALA A 119 -1.74 7.55 -13.80
CA ALA A 119 -2.85 6.61 -13.71
C ALA A 119 -3.12 6.23 -12.24
N TYR A 120 -4.29 5.64 -11.97
CA TYR A 120 -4.53 5.00 -10.68
C TYR A 120 -3.87 3.64 -10.65
N ASP A 121 -2.97 3.42 -9.69
CA ASP A 121 -2.28 2.15 -9.54
C ASP A 121 -1.95 1.85 -8.08
N SER A 122 -1.51 0.61 -7.84
CA SER A 122 -0.90 0.18 -6.60
C SER A 122 0.55 -0.24 -6.87
N ARG A 123 1.57 0.38 -6.29
CA ARG A 123 2.96 -0.03 -6.57
C ARG A 123 3.87 0.04 -5.36
N VAL A 124 4.91 -0.79 -5.41
CA VAL A 124 6.04 -0.66 -4.50
C VAL A 124 6.81 0.61 -4.90
N TYR A 125 7.03 1.52 -3.95
CA TYR A 125 7.70 2.81 -4.23
C TYR A 125 9.08 2.96 -3.57
N SER A 126 9.49 2.01 -2.74
CA SER A 126 10.84 1.90 -2.16
C SER A 126 11.19 0.42 -2.16
N GLN A 127 12.38 0.05 -2.66
CA GLN A 127 12.76 -1.35 -2.88
C GLN A 127 13.96 -1.76 -2.02
N ASP A 128 14.63 -0.78 -1.42
CA ASP A 128 15.99 -0.87 -0.90
C ASP A 128 16.14 -1.81 0.31
N ARG A 129 15.01 -2.27 0.89
CA ARG A 129 14.92 -3.22 2.02
C ARG A 129 13.71 -4.16 1.94
N ILE A 130 13.10 -4.31 0.76
CA ILE A 130 11.73 -4.84 0.60
C ILE A 130 11.77 -6.23 -0.02
N LEU A 131 11.11 -7.20 0.63
CA LEU A 131 11.05 -8.61 0.22
C LEU A 131 9.68 -8.99 -0.36
N CYS A 132 8.93 -8.01 -0.87
CA CYS A 132 7.56 -8.19 -1.32
C CYS A 132 7.26 -7.42 -2.60
N SER A 133 6.18 -7.83 -3.28
CA SER A 133 5.68 -7.21 -4.50
C SER A 133 4.16 -7.12 -4.49
N ALA A 134 3.61 -6.20 -5.29
CA ALA A 134 2.20 -6.23 -5.69
C ALA A 134 2.01 -7.31 -6.77
N ASN A 135 2.05 -8.57 -6.33
CA ASN A 135 2.23 -9.78 -7.17
C ASN A 135 1.10 -9.98 -8.19
N LYS A 136 -0.13 -9.60 -7.82
CA LYS A 136 -1.28 -9.72 -8.70
C LYS A 136 -2.18 -8.51 -8.53
N LYS A 137 -2.50 -7.87 -9.65
CA LYS A 137 -3.45 -6.77 -9.74
C LYS A 137 -4.58 -7.17 -10.67
N MET A 138 -5.80 -6.91 -10.23
CA MET A 138 -6.99 -7.07 -11.06
C MET A 138 -7.95 -5.95 -10.73
N THR A 139 -8.50 -5.28 -11.74
CA THR A 139 -9.51 -4.26 -11.53
C THR A 139 -10.86 -4.77 -12.02
N LEU A 140 -11.86 -4.74 -11.15
CA LEU A 140 -13.24 -5.10 -11.45
C LEU A 140 -14.18 -4.14 -10.73
N ASN A 141 -15.16 -3.58 -11.44
CA ASN A 141 -16.17 -2.65 -10.88
C ASN A 141 -15.53 -1.51 -10.06
N ASN A 142 -14.53 -0.84 -10.64
CA ASN A 142 -13.77 0.25 -10.02
C ASN A 142 -13.03 -0.10 -8.71
N ILE A 143 -12.87 -1.40 -8.43
CA ILE A 143 -12.08 -1.92 -7.31
C ILE A 143 -10.85 -2.61 -7.88
N THR A 144 -9.67 -2.12 -7.51
CA THR A 144 -8.39 -2.77 -7.78
C THR A 144 -8.02 -3.68 -6.62
N TYR A 145 -8.02 -4.98 -6.88
CA TYR A 145 -7.58 -6.03 -5.96
C TYR A 145 -6.08 -6.21 -6.09
N VAL A 146 -5.39 -6.14 -4.97
CA VAL A 146 -3.92 -6.21 -4.89
C VAL A 146 -3.55 -7.37 -3.97
N ASP A 147 -2.81 -8.34 -4.48
CA ASP A 147 -2.20 -9.37 -3.66
C ASP A 147 -0.78 -8.95 -3.26
N VAL A 148 -0.57 -8.74 -1.97
CA VAL A 148 0.72 -8.36 -1.40
C VAL A 148 1.38 -9.63 -0.88
N GLY A 149 2.42 -10.08 -1.57
CA GLY A 149 3.14 -11.29 -1.20
C GLY A 149 4.64 -11.12 -1.34
N ALA A 150 5.39 -12.12 -0.90
CA ALA A 150 6.82 -12.16 -1.12
C ALA A 150 7.12 -12.02 -2.63
N GLY A 151 8.03 -11.12 -2.96
CA GLY A 151 8.54 -10.90 -4.30
C GLY A 151 9.94 -11.50 -4.40
N PRO A 152 10.48 -11.70 -5.61
CA PRO A 152 11.91 -12.00 -5.73
C PRO A 152 12.70 -10.90 -5.03
N PRO A 153 13.79 -11.23 -4.29
CA PRO A 153 14.66 -10.21 -3.72
C PRO A 153 15.09 -9.25 -4.83
N PRO A 154 15.26 -7.95 -4.55
CA PRO A 154 15.80 -7.03 -5.53
C PRO A 154 17.09 -7.63 -6.06
N THR A 155 17.16 -7.89 -7.37
CA THR A 155 18.43 -8.17 -8.01
C THR A 155 19.25 -6.90 -7.87
N ALA A 156 20.08 -6.84 -6.84
CA ALA A 156 21.07 -5.82 -6.67
C ALA A 156 22.01 -5.90 -7.88
N VAL A 157 21.79 -5.09 -8.92
CA VAL A 157 22.79 -4.28 -9.64
C VAL A 157 22.03 -3.25 -10.49
N GLU A 158 21.74 -2.07 -9.93
CA GLU A 158 22.11 -0.84 -10.64
C GLU A 158 23.17 -0.18 -9.76
N THR A 159 24.42 -0.46 -10.10
CA THR A 159 25.55 0.34 -9.65
C THR A 159 25.21 1.80 -9.92
N TYR A 160 24.97 2.57 -8.87
CA TYR A 160 25.19 4.01 -8.90
C TYR A 160 26.66 4.22 -9.28
N VAL A 161 26.92 4.39 -10.57
CA VAL A 161 28.18 4.97 -11.01
C VAL A 161 28.09 6.44 -10.63
N GLN A 162 28.75 6.79 -9.53
CA GLN A 162 29.10 8.20 -9.27
C GLN A 162 29.95 8.68 -10.45
N ALA A 163 29.45 9.71 -11.13
CA ALA A 163 30.23 10.59 -12.00
C ALA A 163 29.92 12.03 -11.60
#